data_AF-A0A2T7Q579-F1
#
_entry.id   AF-A0A2T7Q579-F1
#
_cell.length_a   1.000
_cell.length_b   1.000
_cell.length_c   1.000
_cell.angle_alpha   90.00
_cell.angle_beta   90.00
_cell.angle_gamma   90.00
#
_symmetry.space_group_name_H-M   'P 1'
#
loop_
_entity.id
_entity.type
_entity.pdbx_description
1 polymer ?
#
loop_
_entity_poly.entity_id
_entity_poly.type
_entity_poly.pdbx_seq_one_letter_code
_entity_poly.pdbx_strand_id
1 'polypeptide(L)'
;MKFTLGFSPCPNDTFIFDALVNKKIDTGDFEFDVVLEDVQTLNQWAIDGKLDISKISYGVLPLIVQQYKILHSGGALGKGVGPLLISANPVDINAEGFNINDYTIAIPGEHTTAHLLFSLAFPGAKNKIFKIFHEIEGFLLNSTDQKTLGVIIHENRFTYQQKGLYKLIDLGDFWEKKTGYPIPLGGIAIKKNISPAILTKIDQLIQQSIEYAFSNYPYLPEYVTCHSQEMEENVMRQHIDLYVNNYSVDIGKDGKEAVNEFLHIYEHNNPVSSIDHNVFIQH
;
A
#
# COMPACT_ATOMS: atom_id res chain seq x y z
N MET A 1 -5.99 -27.68 -3.81
CA MET A 1 -6.99 -26.60 -3.75
C MET A 1 -6.40 -25.38 -4.43
N LYS A 2 -7.15 -24.69 -5.30
CA LYS A 2 -6.65 -23.54 -6.06
C LYS A 2 -7.33 -22.26 -5.59
N PHE A 3 -6.56 -21.22 -5.31
CA PHE A 3 -7.03 -19.89 -4.90
C PHE A 3 -6.59 -18.81 -5.88
N THR A 4 -7.41 -17.80 -6.11
CA THR A 4 -6.98 -16.60 -6.83
C THR A 4 -6.19 -15.67 -5.88
N LEU A 5 -5.05 -15.16 -6.34
CA LEU A 5 -4.14 -14.30 -5.58
C LEU A 5 -3.76 -13.06 -6.41
N GLY A 6 -4.22 -11.89 -5.97
CA GLY A 6 -3.87 -10.60 -6.59
C GLY A 6 -2.83 -9.83 -5.80
N PHE A 7 -1.78 -9.32 -6.45
CA PHE A 7 -0.82 -8.38 -5.86
C PHE A 7 -0.20 -7.47 -6.92
N SER A 8 0.52 -6.42 -6.50
CA SER A 8 1.10 -5.48 -7.45
C SER A 8 2.40 -6.01 -8.06
N PRO A 9 2.79 -5.55 -9.27
CA PRO A 9 4.09 -5.89 -9.85
C PRO A 9 5.27 -5.18 -9.16
N CYS A 10 5.05 -4.46 -8.05
CA CYS A 10 6.10 -3.72 -7.36
C CYS A 10 7.15 -4.67 -6.75
N PRO A 11 8.41 -4.21 -6.55
CA PRO A 11 9.48 -5.05 -6.02
C PRO A 11 9.18 -5.70 -4.67
N ASN A 12 8.49 -5.00 -3.77
CA ASN A 12 8.16 -5.53 -2.45
C ASN A 12 7.17 -6.70 -2.53
N ASP A 13 6.13 -6.60 -3.37
CA ASP A 13 5.09 -7.63 -3.47
C ASP A 13 5.62 -8.85 -4.23
N THR A 14 6.33 -8.64 -5.33
CA THR A 14 7.01 -9.73 -6.06
C THR A 14 8.06 -10.42 -5.19
N PHE A 15 8.77 -9.70 -4.33
CA PHE A 15 9.68 -10.28 -3.34
C PHE A 15 8.95 -11.10 -2.27
N ILE A 16 7.84 -10.59 -1.72
CA ILE A 16 7.01 -11.29 -0.72
C ILE A 16 6.47 -12.61 -1.28
N PHE A 17 5.98 -12.60 -2.51
CA PHE A 17 5.22 -13.73 -3.09
C PHE A 17 6.03 -14.67 -3.99
N ASP A 18 7.25 -14.31 -4.39
CA ASP A 18 8.06 -15.10 -5.33
C ASP A 18 8.17 -16.58 -4.92
N ALA A 19 8.54 -16.86 -3.66
CA ALA A 19 8.72 -18.24 -3.24
C ALA A 19 7.41 -19.02 -3.19
N LEU A 20 6.31 -18.37 -2.79
CA LEU A 20 4.95 -18.93 -2.76
C LEU A 20 4.46 -19.32 -4.16
N VAL A 21 4.61 -18.42 -5.14
CA VAL A 21 4.00 -18.59 -6.47
C VAL A 21 4.88 -19.35 -7.46
N ASN A 22 6.20 -19.34 -7.24
CA ASN A 22 7.17 -20.03 -8.09
C ASN A 22 7.65 -21.37 -7.50
N LYS A 23 6.90 -21.94 -6.54
CA LYS A 23 7.15 -23.27 -5.95
C LYS A 23 8.57 -23.43 -5.35
N LYS A 24 9.10 -22.37 -4.73
CA LYS A 24 10.40 -22.39 -4.04
C LYS A 24 10.30 -22.87 -2.58
N ILE A 25 9.07 -22.95 -2.08
CA ILE A 25 8.69 -23.56 -0.80
C ILE A 25 7.61 -24.61 -1.04
N ASP A 26 7.44 -25.53 -0.08
CA ASP A 26 6.36 -26.53 -0.11
C ASP A 26 5.02 -25.90 0.25
N THR A 27 4.15 -25.75 -0.75
CA THR A 27 2.78 -25.24 -0.57
C THR A 27 1.76 -26.35 -0.28
N GLY A 28 2.21 -27.61 -0.15
CA GLY A 28 1.33 -28.77 -0.05
C GLY A 28 0.38 -28.85 -1.24
N ASP A 29 -0.92 -29.01 -0.95
CA ASP A 29 -1.95 -29.08 -1.99
C ASP A 29 -2.44 -27.70 -2.47
N PHE A 30 -1.85 -26.59 -2.01
CA PHE A 30 -2.28 -25.25 -2.41
C PHE A 30 -1.63 -24.78 -3.71
N GLU A 31 -2.47 -24.29 -4.62
CA GLU A 31 -2.06 -23.65 -5.87
C GLU A 31 -2.65 -22.23 -5.93
N PHE A 32 -1.92 -21.30 -6.54
CA PHE A 32 -2.32 -19.90 -6.64
C PHE A 32 -2.45 -19.49 -8.11
N ASP A 33 -3.62 -18.98 -8.49
CA ASP A 33 -3.86 -18.30 -9.76
C ASP A 33 -3.49 -16.82 -9.59
N VAL A 34 -2.30 -16.46 -10.06
CA VAL A 34 -1.71 -15.15 -9.78
C VAL A 34 -2.19 -14.12 -10.79
N VAL A 35 -2.58 -12.95 -10.29
CA VAL A 35 -2.92 -11.79 -11.10
C VAL A 35 -2.12 -10.58 -10.60
N LEU A 36 -1.34 -9.97 -11.50
CA LEU A 36 -0.53 -8.78 -11.20
C LEU A 36 -1.25 -7.53 -11.69
N GLU A 37 -1.63 -6.63 -10.78
CA GLU A 37 -2.41 -5.43 -11.11
C GLU A 37 -2.06 -4.24 -10.23
N ASP A 38 -2.43 -3.04 -10.69
CA ASP A 38 -2.34 -1.81 -9.90
C ASP A 38 -3.15 -1.90 -8.60
N VAL A 39 -2.64 -1.28 -7.53
CA VAL A 39 -3.27 -1.37 -6.20
C VAL A 39 -4.68 -0.79 -6.15
N GLN A 40 -5.00 0.25 -6.95
CA GLN A 40 -6.36 0.79 -7.01
C GLN A 40 -7.30 -0.17 -7.75
N THR A 41 -6.83 -0.86 -8.79
CA THR A 41 -7.58 -1.96 -9.43
C THR A 41 -7.86 -3.08 -8.43
N LEU A 42 -6.85 -3.50 -7.65
CA LEU A 42 -7.01 -4.52 -6.61
C LEU A 42 -7.97 -4.07 -5.50
N ASN A 43 -7.92 -2.80 -5.09
CA ASN A 43 -8.88 -2.23 -4.15
C ASN A 43 -10.32 -2.33 -4.67
N GLN A 44 -10.55 -1.97 -5.95
CA GLN A 44 -11.87 -2.07 -6.56
C GLN A 44 -12.35 -3.53 -6.62
N TRP A 45 -11.48 -4.45 -7.03
CA TRP A 45 -11.80 -5.88 -7.07
C TRP A 45 -12.04 -6.48 -5.67
N ALA A 46 -11.37 -5.94 -4.64
CA ALA A 46 -11.64 -6.29 -3.26
C ALA A 46 -13.03 -5.81 -2.83
N ILE A 47 -13.50 -4.64 -3.27
CA ILE A 47 -14.90 -4.20 -3.05
C ILE A 47 -15.87 -5.15 -3.77
N ASP A 48 -15.57 -5.51 -5.01
CA ASP A 48 -16.41 -6.39 -5.83
C ASP A 48 -16.38 -7.88 -5.39
N GLY A 49 -15.53 -8.24 -4.42
CA GLY A 49 -15.41 -9.62 -3.93
C GLY A 49 -14.77 -10.60 -4.92
N LYS A 50 -14.01 -10.08 -5.90
CA LYS A 50 -13.55 -10.84 -7.08
C LYS A 50 -12.53 -11.93 -6.75
N LEU A 51 -11.51 -11.62 -5.96
CA LEU A 51 -10.37 -12.52 -5.69
C LEU A 51 -10.50 -13.18 -4.32
N ASP A 52 -9.96 -14.38 -4.16
CA ASP A 52 -9.97 -15.09 -2.87
C ASP A 52 -8.98 -14.44 -1.89
N ILE A 53 -7.84 -14.03 -2.42
CA ILE A 53 -6.75 -13.36 -1.72
C ILE A 53 -6.32 -12.15 -2.55
N SER A 54 -6.20 -10.99 -1.91
CA SER A 54 -5.78 -9.76 -2.58
C SER A 54 -4.90 -8.92 -1.67
N LYS A 55 -3.77 -8.45 -2.21
CA LYS A 55 -3.13 -7.24 -1.70
C LYS A 55 -4.13 -6.10 -1.79
N ILE A 56 -4.22 -5.31 -0.73
CA ILE A 56 -5.04 -4.10 -0.69
C ILE A 56 -4.24 -2.94 -0.11
N SER A 57 -4.72 -1.72 -0.35
CA SER A 57 -4.45 -0.59 0.53
C SER A 57 -5.28 -0.71 1.82
N TYR A 58 -4.75 -0.32 2.98
CA TYR A 58 -5.61 -0.23 4.17
C TYR A 58 -6.73 0.82 4.01
N GLY A 59 -6.55 1.81 3.13
CA GLY A 59 -7.61 2.77 2.76
C GLY A 59 -8.92 2.14 2.26
N VAL A 60 -8.89 0.95 1.66
CA VAL A 60 -10.12 0.25 1.21
C VAL A 60 -10.70 -0.67 2.30
N LEU A 61 -9.94 -0.97 3.36
CA LEU A 61 -10.34 -1.92 4.41
C LEU A 61 -11.73 -1.64 4.97
N PRO A 62 -12.10 -0.39 5.36
CA PRO A 62 -13.44 -0.05 5.84
C PRO A 62 -14.59 -0.54 4.95
N LEU A 63 -14.37 -0.58 3.64
CA LEU A 63 -15.39 -0.92 2.64
C LEU A 63 -15.55 -2.43 2.45
N ILE A 64 -14.56 -3.22 2.88
CA ILE A 64 -14.49 -4.66 2.61
C ILE A 64 -14.50 -5.52 3.88
N VAL A 65 -14.55 -4.90 5.07
CA VAL A 65 -14.51 -5.62 6.36
C VAL A 65 -15.61 -6.66 6.52
N GLN A 66 -16.71 -6.58 5.76
CA GLN A 66 -17.80 -7.56 5.81
C GLN A 66 -17.48 -8.85 5.05
N GLN A 67 -16.58 -8.80 4.06
CA GLN A 67 -16.31 -9.90 3.13
C GLN A 67 -14.90 -10.49 3.27
N TYR A 68 -13.93 -9.72 3.76
CA TYR A 68 -12.56 -10.18 3.97
C TYR A 68 -12.13 -10.13 5.44
N LYS A 69 -11.12 -10.94 5.75
CA LYS A 69 -10.22 -10.78 6.90
C LYS A 69 -8.84 -10.37 6.41
N ILE A 70 -8.03 -9.84 7.30
CA ILE A 70 -6.64 -9.49 7.05
C ILE A 70 -5.73 -10.57 7.63
N LEU A 71 -4.79 -11.05 6.81
CA LEU A 71 -3.72 -11.96 7.22
C LEU A 71 -2.70 -11.21 8.09
N HIS A 72 -1.97 -11.93 8.94
CA HIS A 72 -0.94 -11.31 9.79
C HIS A 72 0.35 -11.06 9.01
N SER A 73 0.57 -11.81 7.93
CA SER A 73 1.75 -11.71 7.05
C SER A 73 1.44 -11.05 5.69
N GLY A 74 2.50 -10.68 4.98
CA GLY A 74 2.47 -10.09 3.63
C GLY A 74 2.10 -8.60 3.57
N GLY A 75 1.91 -7.97 4.72
CA GLY A 75 1.59 -6.54 4.83
C GLY A 75 2.77 -5.62 4.49
N ALA A 76 2.45 -4.36 4.24
CA ALA A 76 3.39 -3.24 4.16
C ALA A 76 2.97 -2.19 5.20
N LEU A 77 3.77 -2.06 6.25
CA LEU A 77 3.56 -1.17 7.39
C LEU A 77 4.93 -0.73 7.92
N GLY A 78 5.01 0.46 8.50
CA GLY A 78 6.28 0.93 9.06
C GLY A 78 6.34 2.41 9.37
N LYS A 79 7.54 2.89 9.67
CA LYS A 79 7.85 4.31 9.89
C LYS A 79 8.72 4.84 8.75
N GLY A 80 8.49 6.08 8.35
CA GLY A 80 9.18 6.68 7.20
C GLY A 80 8.82 6.03 5.85
N VAL A 81 7.81 5.16 5.80
CA VAL A 81 7.36 4.45 4.59
C VAL A 81 6.28 5.21 3.81
N GLY A 82 5.85 6.37 4.31
CA GLY A 82 4.65 7.06 3.84
C GLY A 82 4.71 7.64 2.41
N PRO A 83 3.53 7.95 1.83
CA PRO A 83 3.41 8.69 0.58
C PRO A 83 3.93 10.12 0.71
N LEU A 84 4.36 10.71 -0.40
CA LEU A 84 4.84 12.10 -0.43
C LEU A 84 3.89 12.97 -1.23
N LEU A 85 3.64 14.19 -0.75
CA LEU A 85 3.03 15.25 -1.58
C LEU A 85 4.16 16.03 -2.25
N ILE A 86 4.10 16.14 -3.57
CA ILE A 86 5.13 16.76 -4.40
C ILE A 86 4.53 17.78 -5.39
N SER A 87 5.39 18.60 -5.98
CA SER A 87 5.04 19.60 -7.00
C SER A 87 6.16 19.80 -8.01
N ALA A 88 5.82 20.35 -9.19
CA ALA A 88 6.81 20.76 -10.19
C ALA A 88 7.50 22.10 -9.86
N ASN A 89 6.84 22.95 -9.07
CA ASN A 89 7.37 24.24 -8.63
C ASN A 89 7.50 24.26 -7.10
N PRO A 90 8.47 25.01 -6.53
CA PRO A 90 8.53 25.22 -5.08
C PRO A 90 7.21 25.83 -4.57
N VAL A 91 6.61 25.20 -3.55
CA VAL A 91 5.41 25.68 -2.87
C VAL A 91 5.68 25.65 -1.38
N ASP A 92 5.49 26.77 -0.68
CA ASP A 92 5.51 26.79 0.78
C ASP A 92 4.08 26.57 1.31
N ILE A 93 3.81 25.35 1.75
CA ILE A 93 2.51 24.95 2.29
C ILE A 93 2.21 25.56 3.68
N ASN A 94 3.20 26.19 4.32
CA ASN A 94 3.04 26.88 5.60
C ASN A 94 2.95 28.40 5.46
N ALA A 95 3.04 28.92 4.23
CA ALA A 95 2.99 30.36 3.98
C ALA A 95 1.61 30.96 4.34
N GLU A 96 1.62 32.19 4.83
CA GLU A 96 0.41 32.97 5.06
C GLU A 96 -0.34 33.17 3.73
N GLY A 97 -1.60 32.72 3.67
CA GLY A 97 -2.41 32.77 2.45
C GLY A 97 -2.35 31.51 1.58
N PHE A 98 -1.57 30.49 1.95
CA PHE A 98 -1.67 29.19 1.29
C PHE A 98 -3.08 28.61 1.45
N ASN A 99 -3.69 28.20 0.33
CA ASN A 99 -4.97 27.51 0.31
C ASN A 99 -4.87 26.28 -0.58
N ILE A 100 -5.04 25.09 0.00
CA ILE A 100 -4.97 23.82 -0.75
C ILE A 100 -6.03 23.75 -1.87
N ASN A 101 -7.16 24.46 -1.74
CA ASN A 101 -8.22 24.49 -2.75
C ASN A 101 -7.89 25.35 -3.97
N ASP A 102 -6.77 26.06 -3.96
CA ASP A 102 -6.27 26.72 -5.16
C ASP A 102 -5.60 25.73 -6.12
N TYR A 103 -5.27 24.53 -5.65
CA TYR A 103 -4.50 23.54 -6.39
C TYR A 103 -5.39 22.39 -6.86
N THR A 104 -5.03 21.80 -8.00
CA THR A 104 -5.52 20.48 -8.41
C THR A 104 -4.55 19.42 -7.91
N ILE A 105 -5.06 18.38 -7.24
CA ILE A 105 -4.25 17.35 -6.59
C ILE A 105 -4.46 15.99 -7.27
N ALA A 106 -3.44 15.48 -7.94
CA ALA A 106 -3.42 14.12 -8.47
C ALA A 106 -3.12 13.11 -7.35
N ILE A 107 -3.97 12.09 -7.21
CA ILE A 107 -3.90 11.07 -6.15
C ILE A 107 -3.92 9.67 -6.81
N PRO A 108 -3.14 8.69 -6.32
CA PRO A 108 -2.94 7.39 -6.99
C PRO A 108 -4.17 6.48 -7.01
N GLY A 109 -5.23 6.86 -6.31
CA GLY A 109 -6.49 6.13 -6.30
C GLY A 109 -7.38 6.52 -5.14
N GLU A 110 -8.70 6.42 -5.36
CA GLU A 110 -9.73 6.83 -4.41
C GLU A 110 -9.71 6.02 -3.11
N HIS A 111 -9.33 4.75 -3.18
CA HIS A 111 -9.38 3.84 -2.04
C HIS A 111 -7.98 3.51 -1.48
N THR A 112 -6.98 4.30 -1.88
CA THR A 112 -5.60 4.12 -1.39
C THR A 112 -5.43 4.65 0.03
N THR A 113 -4.52 4.06 0.79
CA THR A 113 -4.07 4.65 2.07
C THR A 113 -3.52 6.06 1.84
N ALA A 114 -2.85 6.29 0.72
CA ALA A 114 -2.31 7.60 0.36
C ALA A 114 -3.39 8.69 0.26
N HIS A 115 -4.56 8.37 -0.30
CA HIS A 115 -5.69 9.29 -0.31
C HIS A 115 -6.19 9.63 1.10
N LEU A 116 -6.26 8.63 1.98
CA LEU A 116 -6.67 8.87 3.37
C LEU A 116 -5.68 9.77 4.10
N LEU A 117 -4.38 9.45 4.03
CA LEU A 117 -3.34 10.24 4.69
C LEU A 117 -3.30 11.68 4.16
N PHE A 118 -3.45 11.86 2.84
CA PHE A 118 -3.60 13.19 2.24
C PHE A 118 -4.81 13.93 2.80
N SER A 119 -5.96 13.27 2.88
CA SER A 119 -7.20 13.86 3.40
C SER A 119 -7.10 14.18 4.90
N LEU A 120 -6.32 13.44 5.66
CA LEU A 120 -6.06 13.71 7.07
C LEU A 120 -5.16 14.94 7.27
N ALA A 121 -4.18 15.15 6.37
CA ALA A 121 -3.30 16.31 6.37
C ALA A 121 -3.99 17.57 5.84
N PHE A 122 -4.85 17.42 4.83
CA PHE A 122 -5.56 18.51 4.17
C PHE A 122 -7.08 18.24 4.10
N PRO A 123 -7.80 18.27 5.24
CA PRO A 123 -9.22 17.90 5.30
C PRO A 123 -10.13 18.82 4.45
N GLY A 124 -9.68 20.03 4.16
CA GLY A 124 -10.42 20.97 3.31
C GLY A 124 -10.21 20.81 1.81
N ALA A 125 -9.35 19.90 1.33
CA ALA A 125 -9.00 19.78 -0.08
C ALA A 125 -10.12 19.13 -0.92
N LYS A 126 -10.66 19.87 -1.89
CA LYS A 126 -11.78 19.43 -2.73
C LYS A 126 -11.39 19.05 -4.16
N ASN A 127 -10.34 19.66 -4.70
CA ASN A 127 -9.97 19.52 -6.12
C ASN A 127 -9.05 18.32 -6.37
N LYS A 128 -9.54 17.12 -6.02
CA LYS A 128 -8.80 15.87 -6.17
C LYS A 128 -9.13 15.23 -7.52
N ILE A 129 -8.11 14.79 -8.24
CA ILE A 129 -8.25 13.93 -9.41
C ILE A 129 -7.53 12.61 -9.15
N PHE A 130 -8.09 11.51 -9.61
CA PHE A 130 -7.48 10.19 -9.45
C PHE A 130 -6.75 9.78 -10.73
N LYS A 131 -5.50 9.35 -10.58
CA LYS A 131 -4.63 8.86 -11.66
C LYS A 131 -3.91 7.61 -11.21
N ILE A 132 -3.52 6.74 -12.13
CA ILE A 132 -2.61 5.64 -11.78
C ILE A 132 -1.26 6.21 -11.34
N PHE A 133 -0.57 5.54 -10.40
CA PHE A 133 0.57 6.13 -9.69
C PHE A 133 1.69 6.63 -10.63
N HIS A 134 2.02 5.89 -11.69
CA HIS A 134 3.09 6.23 -12.63
C HIS A 134 2.76 7.45 -13.52
N GLU A 135 1.50 7.86 -13.61
CA GLU A 135 1.11 9.08 -14.35
C GLU A 135 1.29 10.36 -13.53
N ILE A 136 1.44 10.29 -12.21
CA ILE A 136 1.37 11.46 -11.33
C ILE A 136 2.53 12.42 -11.57
N GLU A 137 3.76 11.92 -11.64
CA GLU A 137 4.94 12.75 -11.91
C GLU A 137 4.86 13.39 -13.30
N GLY A 138 4.41 12.61 -14.31
CA GLY A 138 4.20 13.11 -15.67
C GLY A 138 3.10 14.17 -15.73
N PHE A 139 2.03 14.03 -14.95
CA PHE A 139 0.97 15.04 -14.83
C PHE A 139 1.52 16.37 -14.30
N LEU A 140 2.39 16.33 -13.30
CA LEU A 140 3.00 17.55 -12.74
C LEU A 140 3.96 18.21 -13.71
N LEU A 141 4.84 17.43 -14.34
CA LEU A 141 5.87 17.95 -15.25
C LEU A 141 5.28 18.54 -16.53
N ASN A 142 4.18 17.98 -17.03
CA ASN A 142 3.56 18.39 -18.28
C ASN A 142 2.42 19.42 -18.08
N SER A 143 2.08 19.78 -16.84
CA SER A 143 1.01 20.75 -16.58
C SER A 143 1.42 22.16 -16.98
N THR A 144 0.56 22.84 -17.75
CA THR A 144 0.69 24.29 -18.00
C THR A 144 0.21 25.13 -16.81
N ASP A 145 -0.58 24.53 -15.91
CA ASP A 145 -1.01 25.16 -14.66
C ASP A 145 0.01 24.88 -13.55
N GLN A 146 0.56 25.95 -12.98
CA GLN A 146 1.52 25.89 -11.88
C GLN A 146 0.88 25.51 -10.54
N LYS A 147 -0.46 25.53 -10.44
CA LYS A 147 -1.21 25.12 -9.26
C LYS A 147 -1.60 23.63 -9.30
N THR A 148 -0.62 22.77 -9.52
CA THR A 148 -0.79 21.31 -9.51
C THR A 148 0.11 20.65 -8.47
N LEU A 149 -0.47 19.72 -7.71
CA LEU A 149 0.20 18.91 -6.70
C LEU A 149 -0.06 17.42 -6.99
N GLY A 150 0.82 16.55 -6.53
CA GLY A 150 0.70 15.11 -6.73
C GLY A 150 1.08 14.33 -5.49
N VAL A 151 0.29 13.32 -5.14
CA VAL A 151 0.62 12.35 -4.10
C VAL A 151 1.30 11.17 -4.75
N ILE A 152 2.56 10.91 -4.44
CA ILE A 152 3.31 9.77 -4.99
C ILE A 152 3.47 8.64 -3.97
N ILE A 153 3.54 7.42 -4.49
CA ILE A 153 3.73 6.16 -3.76
C ILE A 153 4.82 5.33 -4.46
N HIS A 154 5.10 4.13 -3.94
CA HIS A 154 6.05 3.17 -4.52
C HIS A 154 7.44 3.75 -4.76
N GLU A 155 8.09 3.42 -5.87
CA GLU A 155 9.46 3.81 -6.21
C GLU A 155 9.63 5.31 -6.48
N ASN A 156 8.56 6.02 -6.81
CA ASN A 156 8.62 7.45 -7.14
C ASN A 156 9.23 8.28 -6.00
N ARG A 157 9.11 7.80 -4.74
CA ARG A 157 9.73 8.46 -3.58
C ARG A 157 11.26 8.54 -3.65
N PHE A 158 11.90 7.66 -4.41
CA PHE A 158 13.36 7.63 -4.58
C PHE A 158 13.81 8.41 -5.82
N THR A 159 12.92 8.62 -6.79
CA THR A 159 13.27 9.14 -8.12
C THR A 159 12.74 10.54 -8.41
N TYR A 160 11.71 11.03 -7.69
CA TYR A 160 11.07 12.34 -7.97
C TYR A 160 12.06 13.50 -8.03
N GLN A 161 13.05 13.53 -7.13
CA GLN A 161 14.02 14.63 -7.05
C GLN A 161 14.92 14.68 -8.29
N GLN A 162 15.26 13.51 -8.87
CA GLN A 162 16.07 13.42 -10.09
C GLN A 162 15.32 13.98 -11.31
N LYS A 163 13.98 13.97 -11.24
CA LYS A 163 13.09 14.55 -12.25
C LYS A 163 12.81 16.05 -12.02
N GLY A 164 13.45 16.68 -11.03
CA GLY A 164 13.29 18.10 -10.71
C GLY A 164 12.02 18.43 -9.93
N LEU A 165 11.34 17.43 -9.36
CA LEU A 165 10.15 17.62 -8.53
C LEU A 165 10.55 17.93 -7.08
N TYR A 166 9.70 18.70 -6.39
CA TYR A 166 9.92 19.16 -5.02
C TYR A 166 9.00 18.43 -4.06
N LYS A 167 9.54 17.93 -2.94
CA LYS A 167 8.73 17.41 -1.83
C LYS A 167 8.19 18.57 -1.00
N LEU A 168 6.88 18.56 -0.79
CA LEU A 168 6.18 19.54 0.05
C LEU A 168 5.98 19.02 1.46
N ILE A 169 5.50 17.78 1.60
CA ILE A 169 5.30 17.12 2.88
C ILE A 169 5.40 15.60 2.72
N ASP A 170 5.92 14.94 3.75
CA ASP A 170 5.84 13.49 3.92
C ASP A 170 4.57 13.17 4.72
N LEU A 171 3.60 12.53 4.07
CA LEU A 171 2.29 12.23 4.68
C LEU A 171 2.41 11.12 5.74
N GLY A 172 3.46 10.32 5.67
CA GLY A 172 3.80 9.35 6.71
C GLY A 172 4.32 10.01 7.97
N ASP A 173 5.28 10.92 7.83
CA ASP A 173 5.80 11.71 8.96
C ASP A 173 4.68 12.53 9.64
N PHE A 174 3.78 13.12 8.85
CA PHE A 174 2.58 13.78 9.39
C PHE A 174 1.71 12.83 10.21
N TRP A 175 1.45 11.62 9.71
CA TRP A 175 0.70 10.58 10.43
C TRP A 175 1.37 10.21 11.74
N GLU A 176 2.66 9.86 11.69
CA GLU A 176 3.42 9.40 12.87
C GLU A 176 3.45 10.47 13.96
N LYS A 177 3.64 11.75 13.60
CA LYS A 177 3.60 12.86 14.56
C LYS A 177 2.21 13.06 15.16
N LYS A 178 1.15 12.80 14.39
CA LYS A 178 -0.23 13.00 14.81
C LYS A 178 -0.76 11.87 15.67
N THR A 179 -0.38 10.62 15.39
CA THR A 179 -0.96 9.42 16.00
C THR A 179 0.00 8.66 16.90
N GLY A 180 1.32 8.79 16.69
CA GLY A 180 2.35 7.99 17.36
C GLY A 180 2.51 6.56 16.82
N TYR A 181 1.68 6.14 15.86
CA TYR A 181 1.68 4.79 15.31
C TYR A 181 2.44 4.68 13.98
N PRO A 182 2.99 3.50 13.64
CA PRO A 182 3.43 3.22 12.28
C PRO A 182 2.27 3.34 11.28
N ILE A 183 2.59 3.47 9.99
CA ILE A 183 1.62 3.76 8.93
C ILE A 183 1.15 2.44 8.28
N PRO A 184 -0.15 2.10 8.31
CA PRO A 184 -0.67 0.94 7.60
C PRO A 184 -0.85 1.26 6.11
N LEU A 185 0.09 0.84 5.26
CA LEU A 185 0.02 1.13 3.82
C LEU A 185 -0.81 0.10 3.07
N GLY A 186 -0.55 -1.18 3.29
CA GLY A 186 -1.42 -2.21 2.73
C GLY A 186 -1.30 -3.55 3.43
N GLY A 187 -2.34 -4.35 3.30
CA GLY A 187 -2.44 -5.68 3.91
C GLY A 187 -2.83 -6.74 2.88
N ILE A 188 -2.84 -7.99 3.30
CA ILE A 188 -3.36 -9.10 2.50
C ILE A 188 -4.76 -9.45 3.01
N ALA A 189 -5.75 -9.19 2.17
CA ALA A 189 -7.14 -9.51 2.42
C ALA A 189 -7.44 -10.93 1.90
N ILE A 190 -8.15 -11.73 2.70
CA ILE A 190 -8.60 -13.08 2.35
C ILE A 190 -10.09 -13.26 2.65
N LYS A 191 -10.86 -13.92 1.77
CA LYS A 191 -12.31 -14.06 1.93
C LYS A 191 -12.68 -14.78 3.23
N LYS A 192 -13.68 -14.25 3.93
CA LYS A 192 -14.20 -14.78 5.20
C LYS A 192 -14.82 -16.18 5.11
N ASN A 193 -15.28 -16.59 3.93
CA ASN A 193 -15.94 -17.88 3.74
C ASN A 193 -14.94 -19.06 3.61
N ILE A 194 -13.63 -18.77 3.59
CA ILE A 194 -12.57 -19.79 3.63
C ILE A 194 -12.43 -20.31 5.08
N SER A 195 -12.24 -21.62 5.23
CA SER A 195 -12.20 -22.24 6.56
C SER A 195 -11.03 -21.72 7.41
N PRO A 196 -11.18 -21.58 8.73
CA PRO A 196 -10.11 -21.06 9.60
C PRO A 196 -8.78 -21.80 9.47
N ALA A 197 -8.81 -23.12 9.32
CA ALA A 197 -7.60 -23.93 9.12
C ALA A 197 -6.85 -23.56 7.82
N ILE A 198 -7.58 -23.24 6.75
CA ILE A 198 -6.98 -22.81 5.48
C ILE A 198 -6.45 -21.38 5.62
N LEU A 199 -7.19 -20.47 6.27
CA LEU A 199 -6.72 -19.10 6.51
C LEU A 199 -5.36 -19.10 7.21
N THR A 200 -5.24 -19.83 8.33
CA THR A 200 -4.00 -19.96 9.09
C THR A 200 -2.88 -20.57 8.26
N LYS A 201 -3.18 -21.57 7.44
CA LYS A 201 -2.16 -22.22 6.61
C LYS A 201 -1.66 -21.33 5.48
N ILE A 202 -2.52 -20.52 4.87
CA ILE A 202 -2.12 -19.54 3.85
C ILE A 202 -1.28 -18.42 4.45
N ASP A 203 -1.66 -17.91 5.63
CA ASP A 203 -0.86 -16.93 6.38
C ASP A 203 0.57 -17.46 6.66
N GLN A 204 0.68 -18.70 7.16
CA GLN A 204 1.97 -19.34 7.38
C GLN A 204 2.80 -19.52 6.10
N LEU A 205 2.16 -19.83 4.97
CA LEU A 205 2.87 -19.97 3.69
C LEU A 205 3.39 -18.64 3.15
N ILE A 206 2.63 -17.55 3.34
CA ILE A 206 3.10 -16.20 2.98
C ILE A 206 4.27 -15.80 3.89
N GLN A 207 4.17 -16.03 5.19
CA GLN A 207 5.28 -15.82 6.13
C GLN A 207 6.55 -16.59 5.68
N GLN A 208 6.42 -17.89 5.39
CA GLN A 208 7.53 -18.72 4.89
C GLN A 208 8.12 -18.20 3.58
N SER A 209 7.28 -17.66 2.69
CA SER A 209 7.74 -17.08 1.42
C SER A 209 8.65 -15.86 1.66
N ILE A 210 8.28 -15.01 2.62
CA ILE A 210 9.05 -13.82 3.01
C ILE A 210 10.37 -14.23 3.68
N GLU A 211 10.33 -15.19 4.61
CA GLU A 211 11.52 -15.72 5.28
C GLU A 211 12.49 -16.35 4.28
N TYR A 212 11.97 -17.11 3.30
CA TYR A 212 12.76 -17.64 2.20
C TYR A 212 13.40 -16.52 1.38
N ALA A 213 12.64 -15.51 0.98
CA ALA A 213 13.16 -14.39 0.20
C ALA A 213 14.30 -13.66 0.94
N PHE A 214 14.14 -13.39 2.23
CA PHE A 214 15.21 -12.79 3.05
C PHE A 214 16.43 -13.68 3.23
N SER A 215 16.27 -15.00 3.35
CA SER A 215 17.40 -15.93 3.46
C SER A 215 18.32 -15.92 2.23
N ASN A 216 17.81 -15.46 1.08
CA ASN A 216 18.54 -15.32 -0.17
C ASN A 216 18.93 -13.87 -0.47
N TYR A 217 18.42 -12.89 0.27
CA TYR A 217 18.75 -11.48 0.09
C TYR A 217 20.23 -11.22 0.49
N PRO A 218 21.02 -10.42 -0.26
CA PRO A 218 20.62 -9.45 -1.28
C PRO A 218 20.60 -9.99 -2.72
N TYR A 219 20.32 -11.27 -2.98
CA TYR A 219 19.99 -11.65 -4.35
C TYR A 219 18.56 -11.20 -4.71
N LEU A 220 18.37 -10.56 -5.87
CA LEU A 220 17.04 -10.26 -6.39
C LEU A 220 16.55 -11.44 -7.22
N PRO A 221 15.42 -12.09 -6.88
CA PRO A 221 14.84 -13.13 -7.72
C PRO A 221 14.50 -12.60 -9.11
N GLU A 222 14.61 -13.46 -10.13
CA GLU A 222 14.21 -13.13 -11.50
C GLU A 222 12.76 -12.61 -11.57
N TYR A 223 11.88 -13.16 -10.73
CA TYR A 223 10.50 -12.72 -10.59
C TYR A 223 10.37 -11.23 -10.21
N VAL A 224 11.26 -10.70 -9.37
CA VAL A 224 11.28 -9.27 -9.02
C VAL A 224 11.76 -8.45 -10.22
N THR A 225 12.89 -8.84 -10.83
CA THR A 225 13.53 -8.07 -11.91
C THR A 225 12.72 -8.05 -13.21
N CYS A 226 11.91 -9.09 -13.47
CA CYS A 226 11.09 -9.19 -14.69
C CYS A 226 9.74 -8.47 -14.59
N HIS A 227 9.28 -8.13 -13.38
CA HIS A 227 7.96 -7.55 -13.17
C HIS A 227 7.99 -6.07 -12.74
N SER A 228 9.11 -5.57 -12.21
CA SER A 228 9.20 -4.17 -11.79
C SER A 228 9.10 -3.19 -12.97
N GLN A 229 8.45 -2.05 -12.75
CA GLN A 229 8.44 -0.93 -13.71
C GLN A 229 9.77 -0.19 -13.75
N GLU A 230 10.46 -0.09 -12.62
CA GLU A 230 11.80 0.49 -12.54
C GLU A 230 12.84 -0.61 -12.71
N MET A 231 13.68 -0.47 -13.74
CA MET A 231 14.64 -1.50 -14.13
C MET A 231 15.97 -1.38 -13.38
N GLU A 232 16.20 -0.28 -12.64
CA GLU A 232 17.38 -0.14 -11.81
C GLU A 232 17.30 -1.03 -10.54
N GLU A 233 18.12 -2.08 -10.48
CA GLU A 233 18.19 -2.99 -9.33
C GLU A 233 18.41 -2.27 -7.99
N ASN A 234 19.16 -1.16 -7.99
CA ASN A 234 19.39 -0.39 -6.78
C ASN A 234 18.08 0.22 -6.24
N VAL A 235 17.20 0.69 -7.11
CA VAL A 235 15.88 1.20 -6.70
C VAL A 235 14.97 0.05 -6.25
N MET A 236 15.04 -1.11 -6.91
CA MET A 236 14.32 -2.31 -6.45
C MET A 236 14.71 -2.70 -5.03
N ARG A 237 16.00 -2.65 -4.70
CA ARG A 237 16.52 -2.93 -3.35
C ARG A 237 16.05 -1.91 -2.34
N GLN A 238 16.16 -0.62 -2.65
CA GLN A 238 15.65 0.45 -1.78
C GLN A 238 14.14 0.28 -1.52
N HIS A 239 13.39 -0.15 -2.52
CA HIS A 239 11.97 -0.44 -2.40
C HIS A 239 11.71 -1.64 -1.49
N ILE A 240 12.45 -2.74 -1.63
CA ILE A 240 12.34 -3.92 -0.76
C ILE A 240 12.73 -3.57 0.68
N ASP A 241 13.91 -2.97 0.88
CA ASP A 241 14.45 -2.62 2.20
C ASP A 241 13.52 -1.70 3.00
N LEU A 242 12.79 -0.83 2.29
CA LEU A 242 11.85 0.09 2.90
C LEU A 242 10.51 -0.57 3.24
N TYR A 243 9.95 -1.36 2.31
CA TYR A 243 8.56 -1.82 2.39
C TYR A 243 8.38 -3.26 2.88
N VAL A 244 9.44 -4.07 2.87
CA VAL A 244 9.44 -5.43 3.41
C VAL A 244 10.27 -5.44 4.67
N ASN A 245 9.61 -5.64 5.81
CA ASN A 245 10.25 -5.60 7.13
C ASN A 245 9.56 -6.57 8.11
N ASN A 246 9.82 -6.44 9.42
CA ASN A 246 9.22 -7.32 10.41
C ASN A 246 7.68 -7.34 10.37
N TYR A 247 7.04 -6.21 10.03
CA TYR A 247 5.58 -6.13 9.86
C TYR A 247 5.05 -6.92 8.66
N SER A 248 5.91 -7.19 7.67
CA SER A 248 5.58 -8.06 6.55
C SER A 248 5.61 -9.53 6.95
N VAL A 249 6.55 -9.92 7.81
CA VAL A 249 6.62 -11.29 8.35
C VAL A 249 5.44 -11.56 9.27
N ASP A 250 5.22 -10.67 10.24
CA ASP A 250 4.07 -10.67 11.15
C ASP A 250 3.78 -9.23 11.58
N ILE A 251 2.55 -8.79 11.41
CA ILE A 251 2.13 -7.42 11.71
C ILE A 251 2.31 -7.02 13.19
N GLY A 252 2.41 -7.98 14.10
CA GLY A 252 2.64 -7.73 15.51
C GLY A 252 1.49 -7.02 16.22
N LYS A 253 1.70 -6.71 17.50
CA LYS A 253 0.70 -6.03 18.33
C LYS A 253 0.56 -4.55 17.94
N ASP A 254 1.69 -3.87 17.79
CA ASP A 254 1.76 -2.44 17.47
C ASP A 254 1.26 -2.14 16.04
N GLY A 255 1.50 -3.04 15.08
CA GLY A 255 0.92 -2.92 13.73
C GLY A 255 -0.61 -3.13 13.73
N LYS A 256 -1.13 -4.07 14.56
CA LYS A 256 -2.59 -4.21 14.76
C LYS A 256 -3.21 -2.97 15.38
N GLU A 257 -2.57 -2.39 16.39
CA GLU A 257 -3.01 -1.14 17.01
C GLU A 257 -3.00 0.02 16.00
N ALA A 258 -1.99 0.10 15.14
CA ALA A 258 -1.93 1.10 14.06
C ALA A 258 -3.08 0.95 13.05
N VAL A 259 -3.47 -0.28 12.70
CA VAL A 259 -4.62 -0.55 11.83
C VAL A 259 -5.93 -0.16 12.53
N ASN A 260 -6.09 -0.44 13.81
CA ASN A 260 -7.29 -0.03 14.55
C ASN A 260 -7.39 1.50 14.65
N GLU A 261 -6.29 2.19 14.90
CA GLU A 261 -6.25 3.66 14.90
C GLU A 261 -6.60 4.24 13.52
N PHE A 262 -6.12 3.60 12.45
CA PHE A 262 -6.50 3.94 11.09
C PHE A 262 -8.00 3.83 10.84
N LEU A 263 -8.64 2.75 11.31
CA LEU A 263 -10.08 2.56 11.21
C LEU A 263 -10.85 3.59 12.05
N HIS A 264 -10.41 3.90 13.27
CA HIS A 264 -11.04 4.95 14.10
C HIS A 264 -11.00 6.32 13.41
N ILE A 265 -9.85 6.69 12.83
CA ILE A 265 -9.71 7.95 12.10
C ILE A 265 -10.61 7.97 10.87
N TYR A 266 -10.74 6.83 10.17
CA TYR A 266 -11.67 6.71 9.05
C TYR A 266 -13.12 6.94 9.49
N GLU A 267 -13.58 6.29 10.55
CA GLU A 267 -14.94 6.43 11.09
C GLU A 267 -15.23 7.84 11.57
N HIS A 268 -14.26 8.51 12.18
CA HIS A 268 -14.44 9.89 12.63
C HIS A 268 -14.63 10.88 11.47
N ASN A 269 -13.95 10.64 10.35
CA ASN A 269 -13.95 11.54 9.20
C ASN A 269 -15.03 11.22 8.16
N ASN A 270 -15.67 10.05 8.25
CA ASN A 270 -16.69 9.60 7.31
C ASN A 270 -17.96 9.21 8.06
N PRO A 271 -19.15 9.70 7.66
CA PRO A 271 -20.41 9.31 8.28
C PRO A 271 -20.80 7.89 7.83
N VAL A 272 -20.08 6.88 8.32
CA VAL A 272 -20.32 5.46 8.06
C VAL A 272 -20.91 4.76 9.27
N SER A 273 -21.58 3.63 9.05
CA SER A 273 -21.94 2.71 10.13
C SER A 273 -20.67 2.20 10.83
N SER A 274 -20.76 1.92 12.13
CA SER A 274 -19.65 1.34 12.91
C SER A 274 -19.02 0.14 12.18
N ILE A 275 -17.70 0.20 12.05
CA ILE A 275 -16.85 -0.81 11.45
C ILE A 275 -16.56 -1.88 12.49
N ASP A 276 -16.55 -3.16 12.09
CA ASP A 276 -16.03 -4.23 12.96
C ASP A 276 -14.50 -4.18 12.96
N HIS A 277 -13.90 -3.81 14.09
CA HIS A 277 -12.45 -3.72 14.28
C HIS A 277 -11.78 -5.10 14.41
N ASN A 278 -12.55 -6.18 14.51
CA ASN A 278 -12.01 -7.54 14.43
C ASN A 278 -11.73 -7.91 12.96
N VAL A 279 -10.76 -7.23 12.34
CA VAL A 279 -10.45 -7.38 10.91
C VAL A 279 -9.48 -8.52 10.62
N PHE A 280 -8.67 -8.95 11.58
CA PHE A 280 -7.66 -9.99 11.38
C PHE A 280 -8.23 -11.41 11.48
N ILE A 281 -7.53 -12.38 10.87
CA ILE A 281 -7.81 -13.80 11.12
C ILE A 281 -7.52 -14.17 12.58
N GLN A 282 -8.24 -15.17 13.10
CA GLN A 282 -8.00 -15.71 14.44
C GLN A 282 -6.97 -16.84 14.35
N HIS A 283 -6.01 -16.87 15.29
CA HIS A 283 -5.14 -18.02 15.50
C HIS A 283 -5.83 -19.07 16.38
#